data_AF-A0A9X2C9I2-F1
#
_entry.id   AF-A0A9X2C9I2-F1
#
_cell.length_a   1.000
_cell.length_b   1.000
_cell.length_c   1.000
_cell.angle_alpha   90.00
_cell.angle_beta   90.00
_cell.angle_gamma   90.00
#
_symmetry.space_group_name_H-M   'P 1'
#
loop_
_entity.id
_entity.type
_entity.pdbx_description
1 polymer ?
#
loop_
_entity_poly.entity_id
_entity_poly.type
_entity_poly.pdbx_seq_one_letter_code
_entity_poly.pdbx_strand_id
1 'polypeptide(L)'
;MDRFDIQQTIRRSIDEQMARKWLVPPSQAQASDSYSLDLNALFQSLESHFNIPLASDLDLRRVSSINELSQYILEKTRLTC
;
A
#
# COMPACT_ATOMS: atom_id res chain seq x y z
N MET A 1 -7.04 1.24 -16.53
CA MET A 1 -7.02 0.93 -15.09
C MET A 1 -7.40 2.19 -14.35
N ASP A 2 -8.46 2.15 -13.54
CA ASP A 2 -9.00 3.34 -12.90
C ASP A 2 -8.42 3.54 -11.50
N ARG A 3 -8.44 4.80 -11.04
CA ARG A 3 -7.95 5.17 -9.70
C ARG A 3 -8.65 4.38 -8.59
N PHE A 4 -9.92 4.05 -8.80
CA PHE A 4 -10.73 3.27 -7.87
C PHE A 4 -10.20 1.84 -7.71
N ASP A 5 -9.84 1.17 -8.81
CA ASP A 5 -9.20 -0.15 -8.77
C ASP A 5 -7.87 -0.10 -8.01
N ILE A 6 -7.06 0.92 -8.27
CA ILE A 6 -5.78 1.10 -7.57
C ILE A 6 -6.00 1.25 -6.07
N GLN A 7 -6.96 2.09 -5.66
CA GLN A 7 -7.30 2.26 -4.25
C GLN A 7 -7.82 0.98 -3.60
N GLN A 8 -8.67 0.21 -4.30
CA GLN A 8 -9.14 -1.09 -3.85
C GLN A 8 -7.98 -2.07 -3.62
N THR A 9 -7.03 -2.14 -4.56
CA THR A 9 -5.85 -3.02 -4.43
C THR A 9 -4.93 -2.60 -3.30
N ILE A 10 -4.66 -1.30 -3.12
CA ILE A 10 -3.88 -0.79 -1.98
C ILE A 10 -4.55 -1.21 -0.67
N ARG A 11 -5.87 -1.02 -0.58
CA ARG A 11 -6.64 -1.32 0.63
C ARG A 11 -6.63 -2.81 0.93
N ARG A 12 -6.83 -3.67 -0.08
CA ARG A 12 -6.67 -5.11 0.06
C ARG A 12 -5.27 -5.51 0.51
N SER A 13 -4.22 -4.92 -0.05
CA SER A 13 -2.84 -5.25 0.32
C SER A 13 -2.54 -4.86 1.77
N ILE A 14 -3.09 -3.73 2.22
CA ILE A 14 -3.05 -3.31 3.63
C ILE A 14 -3.81 -4.31 4.50
N ASP A 15 -5.05 -4.67 4.14
CA ASP A 15 -5.87 -5.64 4.87
C ASP A 15 -5.21 -7.03 4.93
N GLU A 16 -4.56 -7.49 3.85
CA GLU A 16 -3.85 -8.77 3.82
C GLU A 16 -2.60 -8.75 4.71
N GLN A 17 -1.82 -7.68 4.66
CA GLN A 17 -0.71 -7.51 5.59
C GLN A 17 -1.19 -7.43 7.02
N MET A 18 -2.29 -6.72 7.24
CA MET A 18 -2.89 -6.59 8.55
C MET A 18 -3.36 -7.95 9.06
N ALA A 19 -4.07 -8.73 8.25
CA ALA A 19 -4.53 -10.07 8.60
C ALA A 19 -3.38 -11.06 8.82
N ARG A 20 -2.26 -10.91 8.10
CA ARG A 20 -1.06 -11.75 8.30
C ARG A 20 -0.28 -11.40 9.56
N LYS A 21 -0.19 -10.10 9.90
CA LYS A 21 0.53 -9.64 11.11
C LYS A 21 -0.34 -9.71 12.36
N TRP A 22 -1.65 -9.56 12.22
CA TRP A 22 -2.59 -9.49 13.33
C TRP A 22 -3.64 -10.59 13.21
N LEU A 23 -3.46 -11.65 14.01
CA LEU A 23 -4.50 -12.65 14.32
C LEU A 23 -5.63 -12.08 15.18
N VAL A 24 -5.43 -10.90 15.74
CA VAL A 24 -6.32 -10.25 16.71
C VAL A 24 -6.96 -9.03 16.04
N PRO A 25 -8.29 -8.87 16.09
CA PRO A 25 -8.95 -7.75 15.46
C PRO A 25 -8.51 -6.42 16.10
N PRO A 26 -8.46 -5.31 15.33
CA PRO A 26 -8.01 -4.01 15.83
C PRO A 26 -8.87 -3.45 16.98
N SER A 27 -10.08 -3.96 17.16
CA SER A 27 -10.93 -3.67 18.33
C SER A 27 -10.42 -4.27 19.64
N GLN A 28 -9.50 -5.23 19.58
CA GLN A 28 -8.85 -5.89 20.72
C GLN A 28 -7.35 -5.55 20.82
N ALA A 29 -6.85 -4.69 19.94
CA ALA A 29 -5.48 -4.20 19.96
C ALA A 29 -5.20 -3.40 21.24
N GLN A 30 -4.11 -3.70 21.94
CA GLN A 30 -3.67 -2.86 23.05
C GLN A 30 -2.89 -1.65 22.53
N ALA A 31 -2.90 -0.55 23.28
CA ALA A 31 -2.13 0.65 22.92
C ALA A 31 -0.60 0.41 22.82
N SER A 32 -0.12 -0.72 23.34
CA SER A 32 1.27 -1.18 23.25
C SER A 32 1.55 -2.02 22.01
N ASP A 33 0.52 -2.49 21.29
CA ASP A 33 0.69 -3.08 19.97
C ASP A 33 1.12 -1.96 19.02
N SER A 34 2.40 -1.98 18.64
CA SER A 34 2.88 -1.12 17.58
C SER A 34 2.27 -1.59 16.27
N TYR A 35 1.13 -1.00 15.91
CA TYR A 35 0.45 -1.15 14.62
C TYR A 35 1.29 -0.48 13.51
N SER A 36 2.47 -1.03 13.28
CA SER A 36 3.41 -0.54 12.27
C SER A 36 3.18 -1.29 10.98
N LEU A 37 2.54 -0.62 10.03
CA LEU A 37 2.42 -1.10 8.68
C LEU A 37 3.80 -1.17 8.03
N ASP A 38 4.12 -2.27 7.37
CA ASP A 38 5.38 -2.39 6.66
C ASP A 38 5.23 -1.76 5.28
N LEU A 39 5.61 -0.49 5.19
CA LEU A 39 5.52 0.26 3.94
C LEU A 39 6.36 -0.40 2.83
N ASN A 40 7.51 -1.00 3.15
CA ASN A 40 8.34 -1.68 2.16
C ASN A 40 7.63 -2.92 1.61
N ALA A 41 7.05 -3.75 2.50
CA ALA A 41 6.27 -4.91 2.05
C ALA A 41 5.03 -4.47 1.25
N LEU A 42 4.42 -3.33 1.61
CA LEU A 42 3.24 -2.82 0.89
C LEU A 42 3.64 -2.41 -0.52
N PHE A 43 4.73 -1.65 -0.65
CA PHE A 43 5.25 -1.24 -1.94
C PHE A 43 5.65 -2.44 -2.78
N GLN A 44 6.37 -3.43 -2.25
CA GLN A 44 6.72 -4.64 -3.00
C GLN A 44 5.49 -5.40 -3.53
N SER A 45 4.44 -5.57 -2.72
CA SER A 45 3.19 -6.17 -3.19
C SER A 45 2.56 -5.37 -4.33
N LEU A 46 2.56 -4.03 -4.22
CA LEU A 46 2.02 -3.15 -5.25
C LEU A 46 2.90 -3.16 -6.51
N GLU A 47 4.22 -3.15 -6.39
CA GLU A 47 5.16 -3.29 -7.51
C GLU A 47 4.88 -4.57 -8.28
N SER A 48 4.74 -5.69 -7.56
CA SER A 48 4.45 -6.99 -8.18
C SER A 48 3.07 -7.03 -8.82
N HIS A 49 2.07 -6.35 -8.24
CA HIS A 49 0.69 -6.37 -8.74
C HIS A 49 0.52 -5.49 -9.99
N PHE A 50 1.11 -4.29 -9.97
CA PHE A 50 1.00 -3.31 -11.04
C PHE A 50 2.16 -3.39 -12.05
N ASN A 51 3.17 -4.22 -11.78
CA ASN A 51 4.39 -4.37 -12.56
C ASN A 51 5.12 -3.04 -12.81
N ILE A 52 5.18 -2.20 -11.77
CA ILE A 52 5.84 -0.88 -11.80
C ILE A 52 6.90 -0.78 -10.70
N PRO A 53 8.01 -0.05 -10.91
CA PRO A 53 9.00 0.19 -9.87
C PRO A 53 8.54 1.32 -8.92
N LEU A 54 8.23 0.97 -7.68
CA LEU A 54 7.81 1.83 -6.57
C LEU A 54 8.92 1.94 -5.50
N ALA A 55 9.59 0.83 -5.15
CA ALA A 55 10.49 0.72 -3.99
C ALA A 55 11.72 1.63 -4.04
N SER A 56 12.11 2.09 -5.22
CA SER A 56 13.26 2.97 -5.43
C SER A 56 12.91 4.47 -5.40
N ASP A 57 11.63 4.82 -5.34
CA ASP A 57 11.23 6.22 -5.50
C ASP A 57 11.14 6.94 -4.14
N LEU A 58 11.95 7.99 -4.01
CA LEU A 58 12.03 8.79 -2.79
C LEU A 58 10.70 9.52 -2.49
N ASP A 59 9.89 9.81 -3.51
CA ASP A 59 8.59 10.47 -3.35
C ASP A 59 7.55 9.53 -2.73
N LEU A 60 7.66 8.21 -2.94
CA LEU A 60 6.82 7.22 -2.27
C LEU A 60 7.04 7.16 -0.75
N ARG A 61 8.22 7.55 -0.26
CA ARG A 61 8.47 7.71 1.18
C ARG A 61 7.81 8.97 1.76
N ARG A 62 7.40 9.92 0.92
CA ARG A 62 6.65 11.12 1.31
C ARG A 62 5.14 10.91 1.25
N VAL A 63 4.68 9.93 0.46
CA VAL A 63 3.28 9.54 0.38
C VAL A 63 2.78 9.15 1.76
N SER A 64 1.89 9.98 2.31
CA SER A 64 1.35 9.82 3.65
C SER A 64 -0.10 9.33 3.62
N SER A 65 -0.69 9.23 2.42
CA SER A 65 -2.09 8.86 2.23
C SER A 65 -2.29 7.87 1.07
N ILE A 66 -3.28 6.99 1.21
CA ILE A 66 -3.77 6.10 0.14
C ILE A 66 -4.15 6.92 -1.12
N ASN A 67 -4.63 8.14 -0.93
CA ASN A 67 -5.04 9.03 -2.02
C ASN A 67 -3.86 9.50 -2.88
N GLU A 68 -2.73 9.80 -2.24
CA GLU A 68 -1.47 10.16 -2.91
C GLU A 68 -0.84 8.92 -3.54
N LEU A 69 -0.82 7.80 -2.83
CA LEU A 69 -0.32 6.52 -3.33
C LEU A 69 -1.06 6.09 -4.60
N SER A 70 -2.38 6.25 -4.62
CA SER A 70 -3.19 5.86 -5.77
C SER A 70 -2.99 6.76 -6.98
N GLN A 71 -2.78 8.07 -6.79
CA GLN A 71 -2.41 8.94 -7.91
C GLN A 71 -1.03 8.60 -8.44
N TYR A 72 -0.07 8.38 -7.55
CA TYR A 72 1.29 8.06 -7.95
C TYR A 72 1.36 6.77 -8.79
N ILE A 73 0.69 5.70 -8.33
CA ILE A 73 0.60 4.43 -9.08
C ILE A 73 -0.10 4.66 -10.42
N LEU A 74 -1.19 5.44 -10.45
CA LEU A 74 -1.91 5.75 -11.67
C LEU A 74 -1.02 6.49 -12.69
N GLU A 75 -0.26 7.50 -12.23
CA GLU A 75 0.66 8.26 -13.06
C GLU A 75 1.78 7.37 -13.61
N LYS A 76 2.42 6.55 -12.76
CA LYS A 76 3.46 5.62 -13.20
C LYS A 76 2.93 4.60 -14.21
N THR A 77 1.76 4.03 -13.95
CA THR A 77 1.12 3.06 -14.86
C THR A 77 0.81 3.70 -16.22
N ARG A 78 0.38 4.97 -16.24
CA ARG A 78 0.14 5.71 -17.49
C ARG A 78 1.42 6.05 -18.26
N LEU A 79 2.56 6.19 -17.58
CA LEU A 79 3.86 6.43 -18.21
C LEU A 79 4.53 5.16 -18.74
N THR A 80 4.04 3.98 -18.35
CA THR A 80 4.57 2.66 -18.78
C THR A 80 3.75 1.99 -19.89
N CYS A 81 2.59 2.54 -20.25
CA CYS A 81 1.80 2.14 -21.43
C CYS A 81 2.12 3.03 -22.63
#